data_AF-A0A9E3N209-F1
#
_entry.id   AF-A0A9E3N209-F1
#
_cell.length_a   1.000
_cell.length_b   1.000
_cell.length_c   1.000
_cell.angle_alpha   90.00
_cell.angle_beta   90.00
_cell.angle_gamma   90.00
#
_symmetry.space_group_name_H-M   'P 1'
#
loop_
_entity.id
_entity.type
_entity.pdbx_description
1 polymer ?
#
loop_
_entity_poly.entity_id
_entity_poly.type
_entity_poly.pdbx_seq_one_letter_code
_entity_poly.pdbx_strand_id
1 'polypeptide(L)'
;MSSLTLEPDTRDQVAAALHGDGWIVACLCAAWCGTCSSYRAAFDGLAARHPDKTFVWIDVEDRADVVGDLDVENFPTLLVQRGDAVAFFGTMLPDAGVADRLIQAQAGLSDDELARQTSSTPERQAWQRECNLRILVANAGD
;
A
#
# COMPACT_ATOMS: atom_id res chain seq x y z
N MET A 1 -12.22 9.85 -5.82
CA MET A 1 -12.44 8.43 -6.20
C MET A 1 -12.28 7.59 -4.95
N SER A 2 -13.03 6.50 -4.80
CA SER A 2 -12.82 5.53 -3.71
C SER A 2 -11.59 4.68 -3.98
N SER A 3 -11.07 4.01 -2.96
CA SER A 3 -10.00 3.03 -3.13
C SER A 3 -10.46 1.83 -3.96
N LEU A 4 -9.53 1.22 -4.72
CA LEU A 4 -9.75 -0.08 -5.34
C LEU A 4 -9.67 -1.16 -4.26
N THR A 5 -10.45 -2.23 -4.39
CA THR A 5 -10.31 -3.40 -3.50
C THR A 5 -9.67 -4.52 -4.30
N LEU A 6 -8.63 -5.15 -3.75
CA LEU A 6 -7.96 -6.27 -4.40
C LEU A 6 -8.78 -7.56 -4.17
N GLU A 7 -9.47 -7.98 -5.22
CA GLU A 7 -10.33 -9.17 -5.30
C GLU A 7 -9.92 -10.02 -6.52
N PRO A 8 -10.34 -11.29 -6.67
CA PRO A 8 -9.88 -12.12 -7.78
C PRO A 8 -10.37 -11.56 -9.13
N ASP A 9 -11.57 -10.99 -9.14
CA ASP A 9 -12.25 -10.39 -10.28
C ASP A 9 -11.82 -8.94 -10.57
N THR A 10 -11.24 -8.25 -9.58
CA THR A 10 -10.68 -6.89 -9.76
C THR A 10 -9.16 -6.87 -9.91
N ARG A 11 -8.48 -8.02 -9.79
CA ARG A 11 -7.02 -8.12 -9.81
C ARG A 11 -6.39 -7.45 -11.03
N ASP A 12 -6.91 -7.71 -12.22
CA ASP A 12 -6.37 -7.15 -13.46
C ASP A 12 -6.56 -5.62 -13.52
N GLN A 13 -7.67 -5.12 -12.95
CA GLN A 13 -7.91 -3.68 -12.80
C GLN A 13 -6.90 -3.06 -11.82
N VAL A 14 -6.67 -3.71 -10.69
CA VAL A 14 -5.66 -3.26 -9.72
C VAL A 14 -4.28 -3.27 -10.37
N ALA A 15 -3.87 -4.37 -10.99
CA ALA A 15 -2.61 -4.47 -11.71
C ALA A 15 -2.44 -3.31 -12.71
N ALA A 16 -3.44 -3.07 -13.57
CA ALA A 16 -3.45 -1.94 -14.50
C ALA A 16 -3.31 -0.57 -13.81
N ALA A 17 -4.00 -0.34 -12.70
CA ALA A 17 -3.94 0.91 -11.94
C ALA A 17 -2.62 1.11 -11.18
N LEU A 18 -1.87 0.03 -10.92
CA LEU A 18 -0.55 0.08 -10.31
C LEU A 18 0.57 0.33 -11.34
N HIS A 19 0.30 0.26 -12.66
CA HIS A 19 1.30 0.46 -13.71
C HIS A 19 1.87 1.90 -13.75
N GLY A 20 3.11 2.05 -14.24
CA GLY A 20 3.82 3.33 -14.31
C GLY A 20 4.50 3.74 -13.00
N ASP A 21 4.84 5.03 -12.89
CA ASP A 21 5.65 5.62 -11.81
C ASP A 21 4.82 6.42 -10.78
N GLY A 22 3.51 6.17 -10.75
CA GLY A 22 2.58 6.82 -9.82
C GLY A 22 2.80 6.38 -8.37
N TRP A 23 2.29 7.20 -7.45
CA TRP A 23 2.23 6.82 -6.03
C TRP A 23 1.09 5.83 -5.80
N ILE A 24 1.40 4.80 -5.03
CA ILE A 24 0.48 3.75 -4.62
C ILE A 24 0.43 3.77 -3.09
N VAL A 25 -0.79 3.73 -2.57
CA VAL A 25 -1.08 3.66 -1.13
C VAL A 25 -1.96 2.45 -0.91
N ALA A 26 -1.41 1.39 -0.33
CA ALA A 26 -2.17 0.19 0.01
C ALA A 26 -2.41 0.08 1.51
N CYS A 27 -3.61 -0.37 1.89
CA CYS A 27 -3.97 -0.67 3.25
C CYS A 27 -4.21 -2.18 3.37
N LEU A 28 -3.34 -2.83 4.14
CA LEU A 28 -3.41 -4.24 4.46
C LEU A 28 -4.23 -4.38 5.74
N CYS A 29 -5.30 -5.16 5.63
CA CYS A 29 -6.36 -5.31 6.62
C CYS A 29 -6.78 -6.78 6.71
N ALA A 30 -7.68 -7.08 7.64
CA ALA A 30 -8.36 -8.37 7.74
C ALA A 30 -9.84 -8.15 8.06
N ALA A 31 -10.73 -9.00 7.54
CA ALA A 31 -12.18 -8.88 7.69
C ALA A 31 -12.63 -8.95 9.15
N TRP A 32 -11.96 -9.73 9.99
CA TRP A 32 -12.27 -9.84 11.41
C TRP A 32 -11.82 -8.62 12.24
N CYS A 33 -11.02 -7.71 11.66
CA CYS A 33 -10.52 -6.54 12.36
C CYS A 33 -11.57 -5.40 12.37
N GLY A 34 -12.25 -5.23 13.51
CA GLY A 34 -13.23 -4.14 13.70
C GLY A 34 -12.64 -2.74 13.50
N THR A 35 -11.35 -2.56 13.79
CA THR A 35 -10.61 -1.32 13.53
C THR A 35 -10.49 -1.05 12.02
N CYS A 36 -10.14 -2.06 11.22
CA CYS A 36 -10.10 -1.95 9.76
C CYS A 36 -11.47 -1.61 9.19
N SER A 37 -12.52 -2.29 9.65
CA SER A 37 -13.89 -2.00 9.22
C SER A 37 -14.28 -0.54 9.48
N SER A 38 -13.92 0.01 10.65
CA SER A 38 -14.19 1.41 10.99
C SER A 38 -13.33 2.39 10.17
N TYR A 39 -12.10 1.98 9.83
CA TYR A 39 -11.14 2.80 9.09
C TYR A 39 -11.45 2.89 7.58
N ARG A 40 -12.13 1.91 6.99
CA ARG A 40 -12.41 1.83 5.55
C ARG A 40 -12.96 3.14 4.96
N ALA A 41 -13.96 3.73 5.61
CA ALA A 41 -14.57 4.99 5.13
C ALA A 41 -13.58 6.17 5.18
N ALA A 42 -12.71 6.21 6.19
CA ALA A 42 -11.68 7.23 6.32
C ALA A 42 -10.59 7.07 5.24
N PHE A 43 -10.23 5.82 4.91
CA PHE A 43 -9.31 5.49 3.83
C PHE A 43 -9.87 5.85 2.45
N ASP A 44 -11.15 5.55 2.18
CA ASP A 44 -11.83 5.96 0.95
C ASP A 44 -11.95 7.50 0.83
N GLY A 45 -12.22 8.19 1.94
CA GLY A 45 -12.19 9.64 2.00
C GLY A 45 -10.80 10.21 1.73
N LEU A 46 -9.74 9.54 2.18
CA LEU A 46 -8.36 9.91 1.89
C LEU A 46 -8.03 9.70 0.40
N ALA A 47 -8.44 8.58 -0.20
CA ALA A 47 -8.30 8.32 -1.64
C ALA A 47 -8.97 9.43 -2.47
N ALA A 48 -10.14 9.92 -2.03
CA ALA A 48 -10.83 11.01 -2.71
C ALA A 48 -10.05 12.35 -2.68
N ARG A 49 -9.19 12.57 -1.68
CA ARG A 49 -8.34 13.77 -1.57
C ARG A 49 -7.04 13.68 -2.37
N HIS A 50 -6.66 12.49 -2.83
CA HIS A 50 -5.44 12.22 -3.59
C HIS A 50 -5.78 11.55 -4.94
N PRO A 51 -6.50 12.24 -5.85
CA PRO A 51 -6.89 11.66 -7.14
C PRO A 51 -5.72 11.36 -8.07
N ASP A 52 -4.52 11.86 -7.75
CA ASP A 52 -3.25 11.63 -8.45
C ASP A 52 -2.53 10.34 -8.02
N LYS A 53 -3.07 9.62 -7.03
CA LYS A 53 -2.46 8.40 -6.46
C LYS A 53 -3.44 7.23 -6.51
N THR A 54 -2.90 6.02 -6.60
CA THR A 54 -3.69 4.79 -6.59
C THR A 54 -3.82 4.27 -5.16
N PHE A 55 -5.06 4.18 -4.67
CA PHE A 55 -5.36 3.62 -3.35
C PHE A 55 -5.88 2.19 -3.50
N VAL A 56 -5.35 1.26 -2.71
CA VAL A 56 -5.74 -0.15 -2.73
C VAL A 56 -6.07 -0.64 -1.32
N TRP A 57 -7.23 -1.26 -1.15
CA TRP A 57 -7.61 -1.99 0.04
C TRP A 57 -7.36 -3.48 -0.17
N ILE A 58 -6.63 -4.12 0.74
CA ILE A 58 -6.24 -5.51 0.64
C ILE A 58 -6.63 -6.21 1.94
N ASP A 59 -7.49 -7.23 1.82
CA ASP A 59 -7.68 -8.20 2.89
C ASP A 59 -6.60 -9.28 2.76
N VAL A 60 -5.73 -9.40 3.76
CA VAL A 60 -4.57 -10.31 3.69
C VAL A 60 -4.97 -11.77 3.83
N GLU A 61 -6.13 -12.09 4.42
CA GLU A 61 -6.61 -13.47 4.53
C GLU A 61 -7.17 -13.94 3.19
N ASP A 62 -7.98 -13.09 2.53
CA ASP A 62 -8.54 -13.39 1.22
C ASP A 62 -7.51 -13.29 0.08
N ARG A 63 -6.39 -12.61 0.33
CA ARG A 63 -5.29 -12.39 -0.63
C ARG A 63 -3.97 -12.97 -0.17
N ALA A 64 -3.99 -14.05 0.60
CA ALA A 64 -2.78 -14.76 0.99
C ALA A 64 -1.94 -15.22 -0.22
N ASP A 65 -2.56 -15.47 -1.37
CA ASP A 65 -1.91 -15.78 -2.64
C ASP A 65 -1.09 -14.61 -3.23
N VAL A 66 -1.42 -13.38 -2.84
CA VAL A 66 -0.74 -12.16 -3.33
C VAL A 66 0.20 -11.59 -2.28
N VAL A 67 -0.26 -11.51 -1.02
CA VAL A 67 0.40 -10.74 0.04
C VAL A 67 0.69 -11.59 1.29
N GLY A 68 0.50 -12.91 1.23
CA GLY A 68 0.65 -13.79 2.38
C GLY A 68 2.07 -13.86 2.95
N ASP A 69 3.08 -13.61 2.13
CA ASP A 69 4.49 -13.59 2.54
C ASP A 69 4.93 -12.25 3.15
N LEU A 70 4.05 -11.24 3.19
CA LEU A 70 4.36 -9.97 3.83
C LEU A 70 4.38 -10.11 5.35
N ASP A 71 5.41 -9.56 5.98
CA ASP A 71 5.55 -9.52 7.43
C ASP A 71 4.60 -8.47 8.05
N VAL A 72 3.31 -8.77 8.06
CA VAL A 72 2.26 -7.92 8.63
C VAL A 72 2.08 -8.26 10.11
N GLU A 73 2.69 -7.46 10.98
CA GLU A 73 2.63 -7.68 12.43
C GLU A 73 1.25 -7.33 13.02
N ASN A 74 0.57 -6.31 12.50
CA ASN A 74 -0.69 -5.81 13.03
C ASN A 74 -1.49 -5.02 11.99
N PHE A 75 -2.77 -4.75 12.28
CA PHE A 75 -3.70 -4.09 11.37
C PHE A 75 -4.25 -2.77 11.93
N PRO A 76 -4.48 -1.76 11.07
CA PRO A 76 -4.11 -1.73 9.66
C PRO A 76 -2.60 -1.51 9.45
N THR A 77 -2.04 -2.15 8.43
CA THR A 77 -0.68 -1.85 7.93
C THR A 77 -0.79 -1.04 6.63
N LEU A 78 0.01 0.02 6.52
CA LEU A 78 0.08 0.84 5.30
C LEU A 78 1.35 0.52 4.53
N LEU A 79 1.20 0.41 3.21
CA LEU A 79 2.27 0.40 2.23
C LEU A 79 2.17 1.67 1.40
N VAL A 80 3.25 2.42 1.31
CA VAL A 80 3.37 3.59 0.41
C VAL A 80 4.56 3.35 -0.50
N GLN A 81 4.34 3.39 -1.81
CA GLN A 81 5.37 3.17 -2.81
C GLN A 81 5.20 4.10 -4.02
N ARG A 82 6.27 4.32 -4.78
CA ARG A 82 6.25 5.04 -6.06
C ARG A 82 6.95 4.22 -7.12
N GLY A 83 6.24 3.83 -8.17
CA GLY A 83 6.73 2.80 -9.08
C GLY A 83 7.15 1.56 -8.27
N ASP A 84 8.39 1.14 -8.41
CA ASP A 84 8.95 -0.02 -7.68
C ASP A 84 9.65 0.32 -6.35
N ALA A 85 9.68 1.61 -5.97
CA ALA A 85 10.33 2.06 -4.74
C ALA A 85 9.35 2.07 -3.56
N VAL A 86 9.53 1.15 -2.61
CA VAL A 86 8.74 1.08 -1.36
C VAL A 86 9.27 2.11 -0.36
N ALA A 87 8.53 3.20 -0.18
CA ALA A 87 8.89 4.32 0.69
C ALA A 87 8.52 4.06 2.16
N PHE A 88 7.46 3.31 2.42
CA PHE A 88 7.00 2.97 3.75
C PHE A 88 6.25 1.64 3.75
N PHE A 89 6.48 0.81 4.76
CA PHE A 89 5.67 -0.34 5.10
C PHE A 89 5.60 -0.45 6.62
N GLY A 90 4.40 -0.50 7.20
CA GLY A 90 4.27 -0.69 8.65
C GLY A 90 2.89 -0.44 9.22
N THR A 91 2.69 -0.90 10.45
CA THR A 91 1.45 -0.72 11.23
C THR A 91 1.20 0.76 11.51
N MET A 92 -0.05 1.20 11.33
CA MET A 92 -0.44 2.59 11.53
C MET A 92 -1.71 2.69 12.38
N LEU A 93 -1.83 3.80 13.11
CA LEU A 93 -3.10 4.16 13.72
C LEU A 93 -4.14 4.40 12.61
N PRO A 94 -5.40 3.96 12.78
CA PRO A 94 -6.49 4.10 11.82
C PRO A 94 -7.01 5.55 11.77
N ASP A 95 -6.12 6.50 11.49
CA ASP A 95 -6.41 7.94 11.44
C ASP A 95 -6.02 8.49 10.07
N ALA A 96 -7.01 9.05 9.36
CA ALA A 96 -6.78 9.58 8.01
C ALA A 96 -5.85 10.80 8.00
N GLY A 97 -5.76 11.57 9.08
CA GLY A 97 -4.84 12.70 9.17
C GLY A 97 -3.39 12.26 9.34
N VAL A 98 -3.15 11.20 10.12
CA VAL A 98 -1.83 10.58 10.26
C VAL A 98 -1.39 9.96 8.92
N ALA A 99 -2.26 9.18 8.28
CA ALA A 99 -1.98 8.60 6.96
C ALA A 99 -1.72 9.67 5.89
N ASP A 100 -2.51 10.75 5.87
CA ASP A 100 -2.31 11.87 4.94
C ASP A 100 -0.94 12.54 5.11
N ARG A 101 -0.54 12.83 6.35
CA ARG A 101 0.79 13.40 6.64
C ARG A 101 1.92 12.50 6.18
N LEU A 102 1.78 11.18 6.39
CA LEU A 102 2.76 10.21 5.90
C LEU A 102 2.87 10.25 4.38
N ILE A 103 1.74 10.20 3.67
CA ILE A 103 1.69 10.24 2.20
C ILE A 103 2.33 11.52 1.68
N GLN A 104 1.99 12.68 2.26
CA GLN A 104 2.56 13.97 1.87
C GLN A 104 4.06 14.03 2.14
N ALA A 105 4.53 13.49 3.26
CA ALA A 105 5.95 13.45 3.58
C ALA A 105 6.75 12.60 2.58
N GLN A 106 6.25 11.43 2.19
CA GLN A 106 6.93 10.61 1.17
C GLN A 106 6.83 11.23 -0.23
N ALA A 107 5.66 11.76 -0.60
CA ALA A 107 5.42 12.38 -1.90
C ALA A 107 6.20 13.69 -2.13
N GLY A 108 6.65 14.34 -1.05
CA GLY A 108 7.49 15.53 -1.11
C GLY A 108 8.97 15.27 -1.36
N LEU A 109 9.43 14.01 -1.35
CA LEU A 109 10.82 13.65 -1.63
C LEU A 109 11.11 13.73 -3.13
N SER A 110 12.29 14.25 -3.50
CA SER A 110 12.82 14.06 -4.86
C SER A 110 13.18 12.59 -5.11
N ASP A 111 13.35 12.24 -6.38
CA ASP A 111 13.70 10.88 -6.79
C ASP A 111 15.03 10.43 -6.16
N ASP A 112 16.02 11.33 -6.05
CA ASP A 112 17.31 11.07 -5.41
C ASP A 112 17.20 10.87 -3.88
N GLU A 113 16.27 11.58 -3.23
CA GLU A 113 16.02 11.43 -1.80
C GLU A 113 15.30 10.12 -1.50
N LEU A 114 14.29 9.78 -2.32
CA LEU A 114 13.60 8.50 -2.23
C LEU A 114 14.57 7.34 -2.47
N ALA A 115 15.42 7.39 -3.49
CA ALA A 115 16.42 6.36 -3.78
C ALA A 115 17.44 6.18 -2.65
N ARG A 116 17.86 7.27 -2.00
CA ARG A 116 18.71 7.20 -0.79
C ARG A 116 17.95 6.61 0.39
N GLN A 117 16.68 6.96 0.56
CA GLN A 117 15.87 6.48 1.66
C GLN A 117 15.65 4.97 1.55
N THR A 118 15.23 4.44 0.40
CA THR A 118 14.95 3.01 0.20
C THR A 118 16.16 2.11 0.45
N SER A 119 17.37 2.66 0.35
CA SER A 119 18.63 1.94 0.58
C SER A 119 19.30 2.24 1.94
N SER A 120 18.71 3.11 2.77
CA SER A 120 19.34 3.66 3.98
C SER A 120 19.45 2.71 5.18
N THR A 121 18.59 1.68 5.25
CA THR A 121 18.62 0.67 6.33
C THR A 121 18.41 -0.74 5.77
N PRO A 122 18.86 -1.80 6.47
CA PRO A 122 18.60 -3.17 6.06
C PRO A 122 17.10 -3.49 5.92
N GLU A 123 16.28 -2.94 6.82
CA GLU A 123 14.81 -3.04 6.77
C GLU A 123 14.25 -2.44 5.48
N ARG A 124 14.65 -1.21 5.11
CA ARG A 124 14.17 -0.58 3.87
C ARG A 124 14.63 -1.32 2.62
N GLN A 125 15.84 -1.89 2.64
CA GLN A 125 16.32 -2.75 1.57
C GLN A 125 15.51 -4.05 1.47
N ALA A 126 15.04 -4.61 2.59
CA ALA A 126 14.15 -5.76 2.62
C ALA A 126 12.78 -5.43 2.01
N TRP A 127 12.21 -4.28 2.36
CA TRP A 127 10.94 -3.83 1.76
C TRP A 127 10.98 -3.75 0.23
N GLN A 128 12.13 -3.41 -0.37
CA GLN A 128 12.23 -3.36 -1.84
C GLN A 128 12.12 -4.74 -2.49
N ARG A 129 12.51 -5.81 -1.78
CA ARG A 129 12.46 -7.19 -2.28
C ARG A 129 11.13 -7.87 -1.97
N GLU A 130 10.57 -7.54 -0.81
CA GLU A 130 9.48 -8.31 -0.21
C GLU A 130 8.13 -7.58 -0.34
N CYS A 131 8.10 -6.24 -0.28
CA CYS A 131 6.87 -5.46 -0.14
C CYS A 131 6.40 -4.75 -1.41
N ASN A 132 7.07 -4.92 -2.55
CA ASN A 132 6.68 -4.26 -3.80
C ASN A 132 5.35 -4.82 -4.32
N LEU A 133 4.26 -4.06 -4.14
CA LEU A 133 2.92 -4.53 -4.48
C LEU A 133 2.69 -4.75 -5.98
N ARG A 134 3.43 -4.05 -6.86
CA ARG A 134 3.31 -4.30 -8.31
C ARG A 134 3.81 -5.69 -8.67
N ILE A 135 4.95 -6.08 -8.10
CA ILE A 135 5.54 -7.40 -8.30
C ILE A 135 4.64 -8.47 -7.67
N LEU A 136 4.15 -8.25 -6.45
CA LEU A 136 3.27 -9.19 -5.75
C LEU A 136 1.97 -9.45 -6.54
N VAL A 137 1.29 -8.39 -7.00
CA VAL A 137 0.06 -8.52 -7.79
C VAL A 137 0.32 -9.17 -9.15
N ALA A 138 1.47 -8.91 -9.78
CA ALA A 138 1.83 -9.50 -11.07
C ALA A 138 2.17 -11.00 -10.97
N ASN A 139 2.77 -11.43 -9.85
CA ASN A 139 3.20 -12.81 -9.64
C ASN A 139 2.09 -13.72 -9.06
N ALA A 140 0.99 -13.15 -8.61
CA ALA A 140 -0.10 -13.92 -8.04
C ALA A 140 -0.73 -14.84 -9.11
N GLY A 141 -0.69 -16.16 -8.90
CA GLY A 141 -1.34 -17.15 -9.76
C GLY A 141 -0.45 -17.84 -10.81
N ASP A 142 0.88 -17.68 -10.74
CA ASP A 142 1.84 -18.61 -11.38
C ASP A 142 2.08 -19.87 -10.53
#